data_AF-A0A4Q3U770-F1
#
_entry.id   AF-A0A4Q3U770-F1
#
_cell.length_a   1.000
_cell.length_b   1.000
_cell.length_c   1.000
_cell.angle_alpha   90.00
_cell.angle_beta   90.00
_cell.angle_gamma   90.00
#
_symmetry.space_group_name_H-M   'P 1'
#
loop_
_entity.id
_entity.type
_entity.pdbx_description
1 polymer ?
#
loop_
_entity_poly.entity_id
_entity_poly.type
_entity_poly.pdbx_seq_one_letter_code
_entity_poly.pdbx_strand_id
1 'polypeptide(L)'
;MNTAALRRYAPAARKDFLRAVTDRAAKVGLSEGKPAVPVTVQGLDAILDGKPYPRAFAAQRRRLEESIAKKGFRVVMEEAAYTWFNRLMAIRYMEVHGYLDHGFRVLSHPEGKPTPQALEQAQNVVLPGLNRQRVIDLKLDGTKDEELYRMLLLAQCRALHQAMPFLFESIDDATELLVPDHLLASDSLVRKMVAEIPESDWQEIEVVGWLYQFYISEEKARVDASVKGGKAVAPEDIPAKTQLFTPKWIVRYMLQNSLGRLWLDIEPNSPLKEGWEYWVEPAEQEPEVRAELERLAAETRAKHPTPETITFIDPCAGSGHILVEAYDLLKSFYEERGYARREIPRLILEKNLFGLEIDDRAAQMAGFALLMRARADDRSILTTPPSLNVLVLQSSEGIDPEAVASALEGGDAPLDSVFAPTSLMPDLDRQPTLTAIRRRPDASLRTLVGDLLDLFEAAKTFGSLIRVPAPVASRLPELVERIESAPQDLLSRENLSEFSSLVRQAEILARRMDVAVTNPPYLEASKVGKELQDWAKKAYPVAKADLWAMFIERCRLSSSGYFALVTMHAW
;
A
#
# COMPACT_ATOMS: atom_id res chain seq x y z
N MET A 1 -19.03 15.02 -7.80
CA MET A 1 -19.29 14.58 -6.41
C MET A 1 -19.37 15.79 -5.47
N ASN A 2 -20.29 15.77 -4.48
CA ASN A 2 -20.39 16.81 -3.46
C ASN A 2 -19.58 16.39 -2.21
N THR A 3 -18.49 17.08 -1.89
CA THR A 3 -17.58 16.67 -0.80
C THR A 3 -18.01 17.16 0.59
N ALA A 4 -19.13 17.88 0.73
CA ALA A 4 -19.54 18.48 2.00
C ALA A 4 -19.82 17.43 3.10
N ALA A 5 -20.48 16.34 2.74
CA ALA A 5 -20.76 15.23 3.67
C ALA A 5 -19.45 14.56 4.13
N LEU A 6 -18.54 14.27 3.20
CA LEU A 6 -17.24 13.65 3.47
C LEU A 6 -16.39 14.53 4.39
N ARG A 7 -16.36 15.85 4.13
CA ARG A 7 -15.61 16.83 4.92
C ARG A 7 -16.10 16.95 6.36
N ARG A 8 -17.39 16.73 6.60
CA ARG A 8 -17.97 16.69 7.94
C ARG A 8 -17.70 15.35 8.64
N TYR A 9 -17.90 14.25 7.92
CA TYR A 9 -17.82 12.90 8.47
C TYR A 9 -16.40 12.49 8.84
N ALA A 10 -15.44 12.60 7.92
CA ALA A 10 -14.14 11.94 8.08
C ALA A 10 -13.31 12.41 9.30
N PRO A 11 -13.25 13.72 9.64
CA PRO A 11 -12.56 14.16 10.86
C PRO A 11 -13.22 13.64 12.14
N ALA A 12 -14.56 13.58 12.17
CA ALA A 12 -15.30 13.02 13.30
C ALA A 12 -15.08 11.51 13.42
N ALA A 13 -15.09 10.81 12.28
CA ALA A 13 -14.77 9.39 12.21
C ALA A 13 -13.40 9.10 12.80
N ARG A 14 -12.34 9.86 12.46
CA ARG A 14 -11.01 9.65 13.05
C ARG A 14 -11.04 9.61 14.59
N LYS A 15 -11.71 10.57 15.22
CA LYS A 15 -11.82 10.62 16.69
C LYS A 15 -12.61 9.45 17.24
N ASP A 16 -13.72 9.11 16.58
CA ASP A 16 -14.57 8.01 17.03
C ASP A 16 -13.88 6.65 16.88
N PHE A 17 -13.17 6.40 15.79
CA PHE A 17 -12.37 5.18 15.59
C PHE A 17 -11.23 5.11 16.60
N LEU A 18 -10.48 6.20 16.81
CA LEU A 18 -9.40 6.24 17.80
C LEU A 18 -9.90 5.93 19.21
N ARG A 19 -11.04 6.52 19.61
CA ARG A 19 -11.68 6.19 20.88
C ARG A 19 -12.05 4.70 20.93
N ALA A 20 -12.73 4.19 19.91
CA ALA A 20 -13.23 2.82 19.90
C ALA A 20 -12.11 1.76 19.96
N VAL A 21 -11.00 1.96 19.23
CA VAL A 21 -9.85 1.03 19.31
C VAL A 21 -9.12 1.15 20.64
N THR A 22 -9.05 2.35 21.23
CA THR A 22 -8.46 2.56 22.56
C THR A 22 -9.29 1.88 23.65
N ASP A 23 -10.61 2.02 23.59
CA ASP A 23 -11.54 1.32 24.50
C ASP A 23 -11.40 -0.20 24.35
N ARG A 24 -11.21 -0.67 23.11
CA ARG A 24 -10.98 -2.09 22.82
C ARG A 24 -9.64 -2.57 23.36
N ALA A 25 -8.57 -1.78 23.24
CA ALA A 25 -7.28 -2.07 23.84
C ALA A 25 -7.39 -2.25 25.37
N ALA A 26 -8.16 -1.37 26.03
CA ALA A 26 -8.42 -1.49 27.47
C ALA A 26 -9.13 -2.81 27.83
N LYS A 27 -10.11 -3.25 27.03
CA LYS A 27 -10.80 -4.54 27.24
C LYS A 27 -9.89 -5.75 27.10
N VAL A 28 -8.81 -5.65 26.31
CA VAL A 28 -7.79 -6.70 26.18
C VAL A 28 -6.60 -6.49 27.13
N GLY A 29 -6.73 -5.62 28.13
CA GLY A 29 -5.73 -5.44 29.18
C GLY A 29 -4.56 -4.53 28.80
N LEU A 30 -4.73 -3.64 27.83
CA LEU A 30 -3.74 -2.65 27.39
C LEU A 30 -4.24 -1.24 27.66
N SER A 31 -3.44 -0.41 28.32
CA SER A 31 -3.79 0.98 28.55
C SER A 31 -2.55 1.86 28.56
N GLU A 32 -2.70 3.10 28.10
CA GLU A 32 -1.62 4.08 28.09
C GLU A 32 -1.06 4.29 29.51
N GLY A 33 0.27 4.23 29.64
CA GLY A 33 0.97 4.49 30.90
C GLY A 33 0.75 3.46 32.01
N LYS A 34 0.08 2.33 31.74
CA LYS A 34 -0.15 1.25 32.71
C LYS A 34 0.54 -0.04 32.26
N PRO A 35 1.05 -0.86 33.19
CA PRO A 35 1.52 -2.19 32.86
C PRO A 35 0.42 -3.02 32.19
N ALA A 36 0.80 -3.83 31.21
CA ALA A 36 -0.10 -4.79 30.58
C ALA A 36 -0.64 -5.77 31.62
N VAL A 37 -1.94 -6.06 31.55
CA VAL A 37 -2.54 -7.13 32.37
C VAL A 37 -2.02 -8.47 31.87
N PRO A 38 -1.44 -9.33 32.75
CA PRO A 38 -0.87 -10.61 32.34
C PRO A 38 -1.91 -11.55 31.71
N VAL A 39 -1.50 -12.23 30.63
CA VAL A 39 -2.25 -13.34 30.03
C VAL A 39 -1.57 -14.65 30.42
N THR A 40 -2.35 -15.61 30.93
CA THR A 40 -1.86 -16.96 31.24
C THR A 40 -2.52 -17.98 30.33
N VAL A 41 -1.77 -18.96 29.84
CA VAL A 41 -2.33 -20.03 28.99
C VAL A 41 -2.62 -21.25 29.88
N GLN A 42 -3.87 -21.69 29.88
CA GLN A 42 -4.34 -22.87 30.63
C GLN A 42 -5.04 -23.83 29.65
N GLY A 43 -4.33 -24.89 29.24
CA GLY A 43 -4.86 -25.86 28.29
C GLY A 43 -5.12 -25.27 26.89
N LEU A 44 -6.40 -25.16 26.52
CA LEU A 44 -6.87 -24.60 25.24
C LEU A 44 -7.30 -23.13 25.34
N ASP A 45 -7.24 -22.54 26.53
CA ASP A 45 -7.70 -21.18 26.77
C ASP A 45 -6.54 -20.26 27.19
N ALA A 46 -6.65 -19.00 26.80
CA ALA A 46 -5.89 -17.89 27.32
C ALA A 46 -6.74 -17.13 28.35
N ILE A 47 -6.24 -16.95 29.56
CA ILE A 47 -6.95 -16.29 30.65
C ILE A 47 -6.41 -14.87 30.82
N LEU A 48 -7.31 -13.89 30.73
CA LEU A 48 -7.05 -12.48 31.01
C LEU A 48 -8.05 -12.02 32.09
N ASP A 49 -7.54 -11.61 33.25
CA ASP A 49 -8.36 -11.14 34.39
C ASP A 49 -9.53 -12.09 34.74
N GLY A 50 -9.22 -13.40 34.79
CA GLY A 50 -10.20 -14.46 35.08
C GLY A 50 -11.17 -14.79 33.94
N LYS A 51 -11.12 -14.08 32.80
CA LYS A 51 -11.96 -14.35 31.62
C LYS A 51 -11.24 -15.24 30.61
N PRO A 52 -11.89 -16.30 30.10
CA PRO A 52 -11.31 -17.17 29.09
C PRO A 52 -11.44 -16.56 27.68
N TYR A 53 -10.39 -16.73 26.90
CA TYR A 53 -10.28 -16.41 25.48
C TYR A 53 -9.69 -17.61 24.73
N PRO A 54 -9.91 -17.74 23.41
CA PRO A 54 -9.24 -18.77 22.62
C PRO A 54 -7.72 -18.69 22.74
N ARG A 55 -7.00 -19.81 22.74
CA ARG A 55 -5.53 -19.82 22.85
C ARG A 55 -4.79 -18.87 21.89
N ALA A 56 -5.29 -18.69 20.66
CA ALA A 56 -4.73 -17.77 19.68
C ALA A 56 -4.65 -16.31 20.19
N PHE A 57 -5.56 -15.93 21.10
CA PHE A 57 -5.57 -14.62 21.75
C PHE A 57 -4.23 -14.30 22.42
N ALA A 58 -3.58 -15.26 23.09
CA ALA A 58 -2.31 -15.01 23.78
C ALA A 58 -1.21 -14.58 22.81
N ALA A 59 -1.12 -15.23 21.65
CA ALA A 59 -0.13 -14.89 20.62
C ALA A 59 -0.43 -13.53 19.98
N GLN A 60 -1.68 -13.27 19.59
CA GLN A 60 -2.12 -11.97 19.08
C GLN A 60 -1.84 -10.85 20.08
N ARG A 61 -2.14 -11.11 21.36
CA ARG A 61 -2.00 -10.14 22.43
C ARG A 61 -0.54 -9.80 22.69
N ARG A 62 0.34 -10.78 22.65
CA ARG A 62 1.80 -10.59 22.77
C ARG A 62 2.35 -9.73 21.61
N ARG A 63 1.97 -10.02 20.36
CA ARG A 63 2.40 -9.20 19.20
C ARG A 63 1.96 -7.75 19.32
N LEU A 64 0.73 -7.51 19.81
CA LEU A 64 0.25 -6.15 20.06
C LEU A 64 1.06 -5.44 21.15
N GLU A 65 1.44 -6.18 22.20
CA GLU A 65 2.32 -5.71 23.28
C GLU A 65 3.70 -5.31 22.76
N GLU A 66 4.32 -6.15 21.93
CA GLU A 66 5.61 -5.92 21.29
C GLU A 66 5.57 -4.69 20.37
N SER A 67 4.49 -4.53 19.59
CA SER A 67 4.26 -3.35 18.76
C SER A 67 4.13 -2.07 19.60
N ILE A 68 3.38 -2.12 20.71
CA ILE A 68 3.23 -0.99 21.64
C ILE A 68 4.57 -0.65 22.32
N ALA A 69 5.37 -1.64 22.66
CA ALA A 69 6.69 -1.42 23.24
C ALA A 69 7.66 -0.77 22.24
N LYS A 70 7.59 -1.17 20.95
CA LYS A 70 8.45 -0.64 19.88
C LYS A 70 8.03 0.78 19.45
N LYS A 71 6.75 1.01 19.19
CA LYS A 71 6.22 2.25 18.57
C LYS A 71 5.59 3.23 19.56
N GLY A 72 5.20 2.75 20.75
CA GLY A 72 4.41 3.50 21.71
C GLY A 72 2.90 3.32 21.52
N PHE A 73 2.15 3.38 22.63
CA PHE A 73 0.71 3.10 22.67
C PHE A 73 -0.10 3.97 21.69
N ARG A 74 0.14 5.29 21.70
CA ARG A 74 -0.62 6.23 20.87
C ARG A 74 -0.47 5.95 19.38
N VAL A 75 0.76 5.69 18.92
CA VAL A 75 1.04 5.38 17.51
C VAL A 75 0.30 4.12 17.08
N VAL A 76 0.36 3.05 17.88
CA VAL A 76 -0.34 1.79 17.57
C VAL A 76 -1.86 1.97 17.55
N MET A 77 -2.43 2.79 18.45
CA MET A 77 -3.87 3.08 18.41
C MET A 77 -4.27 3.89 17.17
N GLU A 78 -3.44 4.84 16.74
CA GLU A 78 -3.70 5.58 15.51
C GLU A 78 -3.61 4.69 14.26
N GLU A 79 -2.60 3.81 14.18
CA GLU A 79 -2.47 2.81 13.11
C GLU A 79 -3.69 1.86 13.08
N ALA A 80 -4.14 1.37 14.24
CA ALA A 80 -5.29 0.48 14.35
C ALA A 80 -6.61 1.18 13.96
N ALA A 81 -6.82 2.41 14.43
CA ALA A 81 -7.99 3.21 14.09
C ALA A 81 -8.10 3.43 12.58
N TYR A 82 -6.98 3.79 11.97
CA TYR A 82 -6.88 4.01 10.54
C TYR A 82 -7.11 2.73 9.74
N THR A 83 -6.50 1.62 10.16
CA THR A 83 -6.71 0.30 9.56
C THR A 83 -8.20 -0.08 9.53
N TRP A 84 -8.92 0.08 10.66
CA TRP A 84 -10.34 -0.23 10.72
C TRP A 84 -11.21 0.73 9.92
N PHE A 85 -10.87 2.02 9.90
CA PHE A 85 -11.54 3.00 9.04
C PHE A 85 -11.44 2.59 7.56
N ASN A 86 -10.22 2.27 7.10
CA ASN A 86 -9.98 1.89 5.71
C ASN A 86 -10.67 0.59 5.30
N ARG A 87 -10.66 -0.43 6.16
CA ARG A 87 -11.35 -1.70 5.90
C ARG A 87 -12.86 -1.50 5.76
N LEU A 88 -13.47 -0.72 6.65
CA LEU A 88 -14.90 -0.44 6.60
C LEU A 88 -15.27 0.42 5.39
N MET A 89 -14.45 1.42 5.05
CA MET A 89 -14.63 2.20 3.84
C MET A 89 -14.53 1.33 2.57
N ALA A 90 -13.55 0.45 2.50
CA ALA A 90 -13.38 -0.47 1.37
C ALA A 90 -14.58 -1.42 1.22
N ILE A 91 -15.03 -2.04 2.32
CA ILE A 91 -16.23 -2.89 2.32
C ILE A 91 -17.46 -2.07 1.91
N ARG A 92 -17.59 -0.82 2.39
CA ARG A 92 -18.71 0.07 2.02
C ARG A 92 -18.73 0.36 0.52
N TYR A 93 -17.58 0.68 -0.07
CA TYR A 93 -17.48 0.89 -1.52
C TYR A 93 -17.85 -0.40 -2.27
N MET A 94 -17.29 -1.54 -1.86
CA MET A 94 -17.53 -2.83 -2.53
C MET A 94 -18.98 -3.29 -2.46
N GLU A 95 -19.66 -3.14 -1.31
CA GLU A 95 -21.05 -3.58 -1.17
C GLU A 95 -22.03 -2.72 -1.99
N VAL A 96 -21.74 -1.42 -2.17
CA VAL A 96 -22.56 -0.52 -2.98
C VAL A 96 -22.47 -0.92 -4.46
N HIS A 97 -21.31 -1.40 -4.90
CA HIS A 97 -21.09 -1.88 -6.27
C HIS A 97 -21.42 -3.37 -6.48
N GLY A 98 -21.81 -4.10 -5.43
CA GLY A 98 -22.08 -5.54 -5.52
C GLY A 98 -20.82 -6.36 -5.83
N TYR A 99 -19.67 -5.96 -5.29
CA TYR A 99 -18.37 -6.63 -5.49
C TYR A 99 -18.06 -7.70 -4.45
N LEU A 100 -18.94 -7.92 -3.47
CA LEU A 100 -18.82 -9.00 -2.50
C LEU A 100 -19.46 -10.28 -3.06
N ASP A 101 -18.68 -11.36 -3.18
CA ASP A 101 -19.08 -12.58 -3.91
C ASP A 101 -20.32 -13.27 -3.35
N HIS A 102 -20.56 -13.17 -2.04
CA HIS A 102 -21.75 -13.74 -1.40
C HIS A 102 -23.03 -12.94 -1.67
N GLY A 103 -22.94 -11.76 -2.31
CA GLY A 103 -24.10 -10.99 -2.81
C GLY A 103 -24.91 -10.23 -1.75
N PHE A 104 -24.46 -10.17 -0.49
CA PHE A 104 -25.14 -9.43 0.58
C PHE A 104 -24.34 -8.19 0.99
N ARG A 105 -25.03 -7.11 1.37
CA ARG A 105 -24.38 -5.93 1.96
C ARG A 105 -23.96 -6.23 3.40
N VAL A 106 -22.68 -6.01 3.71
CA VAL A 106 -22.08 -6.36 5.02
C VAL A 106 -22.32 -5.25 6.04
N LEU A 107 -22.25 -3.99 5.64
CA LEU A 107 -22.37 -2.82 6.52
C LEU A 107 -23.76 -2.20 6.48
N SER A 108 -24.48 -2.36 5.38
CA SER A 108 -25.79 -1.77 5.16
C SER A 108 -26.84 -2.78 4.70
N HIS A 109 -28.02 -2.28 4.35
CA HIS A 109 -29.11 -3.07 3.78
C HIS A 109 -29.66 -2.36 2.54
N PRO A 110 -29.91 -3.04 1.41
CA PRO A 110 -30.43 -2.41 0.18
C PRO A 110 -31.75 -1.66 0.39
N GLU A 111 -32.63 -2.19 1.23
CA GLU A 111 -33.91 -1.56 1.62
C GLU A 111 -33.78 -0.50 2.74
N GLY A 112 -32.57 -0.12 3.14
CA GLY A 112 -32.34 0.90 4.18
C GLY A 112 -32.63 0.45 5.62
N LYS A 113 -32.76 -0.86 5.87
CA LYS A 113 -33.00 -1.39 7.23
C LYS A 113 -31.83 -1.11 8.20
N PRO A 114 -32.12 -0.99 9.51
CA PRO A 114 -31.12 -0.83 10.56
C PRO A 114 -30.36 -2.12 10.89
N THR A 115 -30.67 -3.24 10.25
CA THR A 115 -29.91 -4.50 10.37
C THR A 115 -29.16 -4.72 9.05
N PRO A 116 -27.84 -4.94 9.06
CA PRO A 116 -27.11 -5.21 7.82
C PRO A 116 -27.62 -6.47 7.13
N GLN A 117 -27.63 -6.49 5.80
CA GLN A 117 -28.20 -7.60 5.04
C GLN A 117 -27.46 -8.91 5.31
N ALA A 118 -26.13 -8.89 5.44
CA ALA A 118 -25.34 -10.06 5.78
C ALA A 118 -25.71 -10.67 7.15
N LEU A 119 -26.13 -9.84 8.12
CA LEU A 119 -26.61 -10.32 9.42
C LEU A 119 -28.04 -10.87 9.34
N GLU A 120 -28.92 -10.24 8.55
CA GLU A 120 -30.27 -10.75 8.28
C GLU A 120 -30.20 -12.12 7.58
N GLN A 121 -29.27 -12.27 6.63
CA GLN A 121 -29.08 -13.45 5.79
C GLN A 121 -27.90 -14.33 6.25
N ALA A 122 -27.53 -14.28 7.54
CA ALA A 122 -26.29 -14.88 8.05
C ALA A 122 -26.10 -16.36 7.66
N GLN A 123 -27.17 -17.16 7.69
CA GLN A 123 -27.17 -18.58 7.32
C GLN A 123 -26.87 -18.87 5.83
N ASN A 124 -26.98 -17.85 4.98
CA ASN A 124 -26.74 -17.89 3.54
C ASN A 124 -25.37 -17.29 3.16
N VAL A 125 -24.68 -16.65 4.11
CA VAL A 125 -23.34 -16.10 3.87
C VAL A 125 -22.34 -17.25 3.82
N VAL A 126 -21.65 -17.38 2.68
CA VAL A 126 -20.59 -18.37 2.48
C VAL A 126 -19.27 -17.63 2.34
N LEU A 127 -18.39 -17.78 3.33
CA LEU A 127 -17.06 -17.17 3.38
C LEU A 127 -16.03 -18.22 3.80
N PRO A 128 -14.79 -18.16 3.28
CA PRO A 128 -13.71 -19.05 3.71
C PRO A 128 -13.50 -19.00 5.23
N GLY A 129 -13.43 -20.18 5.87
CA GLY A 129 -13.19 -20.30 7.31
C GLY A 129 -14.39 -19.95 8.21
N LEU A 130 -15.55 -19.57 7.66
CA LEU A 130 -16.74 -19.29 8.45
C LEU A 130 -17.43 -20.59 8.89
N ASN A 131 -17.52 -20.85 10.20
CA ASN A 131 -18.19 -22.04 10.72
C ASN A 131 -19.72 -21.89 10.65
N ARG A 132 -20.34 -22.61 9.72
CA ARG A 132 -21.80 -22.55 9.47
C ARG A 132 -22.63 -22.97 10.69
N GLN A 133 -22.19 -23.98 11.44
CA GLN A 133 -22.93 -24.41 12.63
C GLN A 133 -22.92 -23.32 13.70
N ARG A 134 -21.75 -22.70 13.93
CA ARG A 134 -21.64 -21.59 14.88
C ARG A 134 -22.50 -20.38 14.48
N VAL A 135 -22.57 -20.07 13.18
CA VAL A 135 -23.46 -19.02 12.65
C VAL A 135 -24.92 -19.32 12.98
N ILE A 136 -25.37 -20.56 12.76
CA ILE A 136 -26.74 -21.00 13.07
C ILE A 136 -27.01 -20.89 14.57
N ASP A 137 -26.11 -21.40 15.40
CA ASP A 137 -26.25 -21.37 16.86
C ASP A 137 -26.38 -19.94 17.39
N LEU A 138 -25.51 -19.04 16.95
CA LEU A 138 -25.56 -17.62 17.33
C LEU A 138 -26.83 -16.92 16.83
N LYS A 139 -27.30 -17.27 15.63
CA LYS A 139 -28.53 -16.69 15.06
C LYS A 139 -29.78 -17.14 15.80
N LEU A 140 -29.82 -18.39 16.26
CA LEU A 140 -30.95 -18.96 17.00
C LEU A 140 -31.04 -18.45 18.45
N ASP A 141 -29.91 -18.12 19.07
CA ASP A 141 -29.87 -17.55 20.42
C ASP A 141 -30.63 -16.20 20.50
N GLY A 142 -30.54 -15.38 19.44
CA GLY A 142 -31.25 -14.10 19.34
C GLY A 142 -30.71 -12.98 20.23
N THR A 143 -29.85 -13.28 21.22
CA THR A 143 -29.16 -12.27 22.05
C THR A 143 -27.71 -12.00 21.60
N LYS A 144 -27.25 -12.74 20.59
CA LYS A 144 -25.85 -12.80 20.14
C LYS A 144 -25.58 -12.12 18.80
N ASP A 145 -26.48 -11.24 18.35
CA ASP A 145 -26.36 -10.56 17.05
C ASP A 145 -25.05 -9.76 16.90
N GLU A 146 -24.57 -9.09 17.95
CA GLU A 146 -23.27 -8.38 17.92
C GLU A 146 -22.08 -9.35 17.75
N GLU A 147 -22.11 -10.50 18.43
CA GLU A 147 -21.08 -11.54 18.31
C GLU A 147 -21.09 -12.15 16.91
N LEU A 148 -22.28 -12.46 16.39
CA LEU A 148 -22.48 -12.96 15.04
C LEU A 148 -22.02 -11.95 13.98
N TYR A 149 -22.37 -10.67 14.15
CA TYR A 149 -21.98 -9.63 13.21
C TYR A 149 -20.46 -9.42 13.19
N ARG A 150 -19.81 -9.40 14.36
CA ARG A 150 -18.34 -9.34 14.44
C ARG A 150 -17.70 -10.53 13.73
N MET A 151 -18.26 -11.72 13.88
CA MET A 151 -17.79 -12.93 13.19
C MET A 151 -17.91 -12.82 11.67
N LEU A 152 -19.06 -12.34 11.17
CA LEU A 152 -19.28 -12.13 9.73
C LEU A 152 -18.33 -11.06 9.15
N LEU A 153 -18.15 -9.94 9.86
CA LEU A 153 -17.25 -8.87 9.43
C LEU A 153 -15.79 -9.36 9.37
N LEU A 154 -15.32 -10.09 10.38
CA LEU A 154 -13.97 -10.66 10.39
C LEU A 154 -13.79 -11.71 9.27
N ALA A 155 -14.79 -12.56 9.05
CA ALA A 155 -14.75 -13.52 7.94
C ALA A 155 -14.70 -12.80 6.58
N GLN A 156 -15.40 -11.67 6.43
CA GLN A 156 -15.35 -10.87 5.21
C GLN A 156 -13.95 -10.26 5.00
N CYS A 157 -13.35 -9.69 6.04
CA CYS A 157 -11.99 -9.17 5.96
C CYS A 157 -10.99 -10.25 5.54
N ARG A 158 -11.08 -11.45 6.13
CA ARG A 158 -10.22 -12.60 5.80
C ARG A 158 -10.41 -13.09 4.36
N ALA A 159 -11.64 -13.06 3.84
CA ALA A 159 -11.89 -13.37 2.44
C ALA A 159 -11.22 -12.35 1.51
N LEU A 160 -11.29 -11.06 1.85
CA LEU A 160 -10.68 -9.99 1.06
C LEU A 160 -9.15 -9.96 1.13
N HIS A 161 -8.54 -10.53 2.17
CA HIS A 161 -7.08 -10.68 2.28
C HIS A 161 -6.47 -11.39 1.07
N GLN A 162 -7.16 -12.37 0.47
CA GLN A 162 -6.65 -13.04 -0.73
C GLN A 162 -6.43 -12.07 -1.91
N ALA A 163 -7.35 -11.14 -2.12
CA ALA A 163 -7.30 -10.18 -3.22
C ALA A 163 -6.44 -8.96 -2.88
N MET A 164 -6.46 -8.54 -1.61
CA MET A 164 -5.93 -7.27 -1.13
C MET A 164 -5.18 -7.45 0.19
N PRO A 165 -4.08 -8.23 0.21
CA PRO A 165 -3.32 -8.51 1.43
C PRO A 165 -2.67 -7.24 2.01
N PHE A 166 -2.48 -6.20 1.19
CA PHE A 166 -1.95 -4.91 1.63
C PHE A 166 -2.93 -4.11 2.50
N LEU A 167 -4.25 -4.41 2.45
CA LEU A 167 -5.31 -3.65 3.13
C LEU A 167 -6.04 -4.49 4.20
N PHE A 168 -6.25 -5.77 3.90
CA PHE A 168 -6.86 -6.72 4.82
C PHE A 168 -5.77 -7.66 5.31
N GLU A 169 -5.65 -7.82 6.63
CA GLU A 169 -4.61 -8.64 7.24
C GLU A 169 -4.94 -10.13 7.19
N SER A 170 -3.91 -10.95 7.37
CA SER A 170 -4.03 -12.40 7.44
C SER A 170 -4.74 -12.89 8.72
N ILE A 171 -5.09 -14.18 8.77
CA ILE A 171 -5.75 -14.81 9.91
C ILE A 171 -4.87 -14.68 11.17
N ASP A 172 -5.50 -14.42 12.32
CA ASP A 172 -4.85 -14.27 13.63
C ASP A 172 -3.91 -13.05 13.74
N ASP A 173 -4.17 -12.00 12.97
CA ASP A 173 -3.46 -10.73 13.13
C ASP A 173 -3.85 -10.01 14.44
N ALA A 174 -2.88 -9.27 15.00
CA ALA A 174 -3.06 -8.53 16.26
C ALA A 174 -4.14 -7.44 16.16
N THR A 175 -4.37 -6.87 14.97
CA THR A 175 -5.39 -5.82 14.77
C THR A 175 -6.83 -6.36 14.90
N GLU A 176 -7.06 -7.68 14.77
CA GLU A 176 -8.37 -8.30 15.03
C GLU A 176 -8.81 -8.17 16.49
N LEU A 177 -7.86 -8.05 17.43
CA LEU A 177 -8.18 -7.78 18.83
C LEU A 177 -8.80 -6.39 19.00
N LEU A 178 -8.44 -5.45 18.12
CA LEU A 178 -8.84 -4.05 18.15
C LEU A 178 -10.07 -3.72 17.30
N VAL A 179 -10.81 -4.72 16.79
CA VAL A 179 -12.09 -4.47 16.12
C VAL A 179 -13.01 -3.70 17.09
N PRO A 180 -13.56 -2.54 16.68
CA PRO A 180 -14.52 -1.79 17.49
C PRO A 180 -15.72 -2.65 17.90
N ASP A 181 -16.23 -2.45 19.11
CA ASP A 181 -17.44 -3.11 19.61
C ASP A 181 -18.70 -2.27 19.30
N HIS A 182 -19.89 -2.83 19.58
CA HIS A 182 -21.19 -2.15 19.44
C HIS A 182 -21.45 -1.64 18.02
N LEU A 183 -21.17 -2.47 17.02
CA LEU A 183 -21.23 -2.07 15.62
C LEU A 183 -22.68 -2.03 15.08
N LEU A 184 -23.64 -2.65 15.76
CA LEU A 184 -25.06 -2.63 15.37
C LEU A 184 -25.85 -1.50 16.04
N ALA A 185 -25.28 -0.84 17.04
CA ALA A 185 -25.91 0.30 17.71
C ALA A 185 -26.23 1.44 16.73
N SER A 186 -27.30 2.19 16.97
CA SER A 186 -27.77 3.26 16.07
C SER A 186 -26.75 4.40 15.87
N ASP A 187 -25.86 4.60 16.83
CA ASP A 187 -24.78 5.57 16.83
C ASP A 187 -23.40 4.94 16.55
N SER A 188 -23.36 3.69 16.06
CA SER A 188 -22.11 3.00 15.76
C SER A 188 -21.32 3.65 14.63
N LEU A 189 -20.02 3.35 14.57
CA LEU A 189 -19.12 3.79 13.48
C LEU A 189 -19.66 3.42 12.10
N VAL A 190 -20.21 2.20 11.99
CA VAL A 190 -20.81 1.67 10.75
C VAL A 190 -22.08 2.46 10.40
N ARG A 191 -22.97 2.67 11.37
CA ARG A 191 -24.23 3.39 11.14
C ARG A 191 -24.00 4.84 10.73
N LYS A 192 -23.06 5.54 11.38
CA LYS A 192 -22.67 6.89 10.98
C LYS A 192 -22.14 6.93 9.54
N MET A 193 -21.26 5.99 9.15
CA MET A 193 -20.76 5.94 7.77
C MET A 193 -21.87 5.78 6.74
N VAL A 194 -22.79 4.84 6.98
CA VAL A 194 -23.89 4.52 6.07
C VAL A 194 -24.92 5.65 5.99
N ALA A 195 -25.21 6.32 7.11
CA ALA A 195 -26.25 7.35 7.17
C ALA A 195 -25.75 8.76 6.79
N GLU A 196 -24.51 9.11 7.13
CA GLU A 196 -24.02 10.48 6.94
C GLU A 196 -23.41 10.72 5.55
N ILE A 197 -22.99 9.66 4.85
CA ILE A 197 -22.46 9.75 3.49
C ILE A 197 -23.51 9.23 2.50
N PRO A 198 -24.03 10.08 1.60
CA PRO A 198 -24.97 9.66 0.57
C PRO A 198 -24.44 8.50 -0.28
N GLU A 199 -25.29 7.50 -0.56
CA GLU A 199 -24.92 6.35 -1.39
C GLU A 199 -24.45 6.75 -2.82
N SER A 200 -24.94 7.89 -3.33
CA SER A 200 -24.51 8.45 -4.62
C SER A 200 -23.04 8.87 -4.64
N ASP A 201 -22.48 9.31 -3.50
CA ASP A 201 -21.06 9.69 -3.44
C ASP A 201 -20.16 8.47 -3.53
N TRP A 202 -20.66 7.29 -3.14
CA TRP A 202 -19.94 6.03 -3.26
C TRP A 202 -19.85 5.49 -4.70
N GLN A 203 -20.53 6.10 -5.68
CA GLN A 203 -20.46 5.66 -7.08
C GLN A 203 -19.14 6.03 -7.77
N GLU A 204 -18.43 7.03 -7.25
CA GLU A 204 -17.17 7.52 -7.80
C GLU A 204 -16.01 7.04 -6.92
N ILE A 205 -14.96 6.49 -7.51
CA ILE A 205 -13.81 5.96 -6.74
C ILE A 205 -13.06 7.07 -5.98
N GLU A 206 -13.17 8.32 -6.44
CA GLU A 206 -12.62 9.50 -5.78
C GLU A 206 -13.09 9.66 -4.33
N VAL A 207 -14.25 9.09 -3.95
CA VAL A 207 -14.74 9.10 -2.57
C VAL A 207 -13.69 8.59 -1.57
N VAL A 208 -12.90 7.59 -1.97
CA VAL A 208 -11.83 6.99 -1.16
C VAL A 208 -10.73 8.02 -0.91
N GLY A 209 -10.30 8.73 -1.97
CA GLY A 209 -9.26 9.75 -1.88
C GLY A 209 -9.69 10.95 -1.02
N TRP A 210 -10.94 11.39 -1.15
CA TRP A 210 -11.49 12.49 -0.34
C TRP A 210 -11.68 12.11 1.12
N LEU A 211 -12.20 10.91 1.40
CA LEU A 211 -12.33 10.40 2.76
C LEU A 211 -10.98 10.36 3.47
N TYR A 212 -9.95 9.83 2.81
CA TYR A 212 -8.59 9.83 3.32
C TYR A 212 -8.06 11.24 3.60
N GLN A 213 -8.16 12.16 2.63
CA GLN A 213 -7.69 13.53 2.80
C GLN A 213 -8.36 14.25 3.98
N PHE A 214 -9.68 14.10 4.12
CA PHE A 214 -10.40 14.73 5.22
C PHE A 214 -10.14 14.05 6.56
N TYR A 215 -9.93 12.72 6.58
CA TYR A 215 -9.57 11.97 7.78
C TYR A 215 -8.29 12.50 8.43
N ILE A 216 -7.26 12.82 7.64
CA ILE A 216 -5.97 13.33 8.14
C ILE A 216 -5.93 14.86 8.34
N SER A 217 -7.01 15.58 8.05
CA SER A 217 -6.99 17.05 7.99
C SER A 217 -6.67 17.74 9.32
N GLU A 218 -7.15 17.20 10.44
CA GLU A 218 -6.81 17.73 11.77
C GLU A 218 -5.34 17.45 12.14
N GLU A 219 -4.82 16.31 11.69
CA GLU A 219 -3.42 15.94 11.91
C GLU A 219 -2.49 16.88 11.12
N LYS A 220 -2.85 17.15 9.86
CA LYS A 220 -2.19 18.19 9.06
C LYS A 220 -2.20 19.55 9.76
N ALA A 221 -3.33 19.96 10.34
CA ALA A 221 -3.42 21.22 11.07
C ALA A 221 -2.53 21.26 12.32
N ARG A 222 -2.40 20.13 13.06
CA ARG A 222 -1.46 19.99 14.18
C ARG A 222 -0.02 20.18 13.72
N VAL A 223 0.38 19.49 12.66
CA VAL A 223 1.74 19.59 12.09
C VAL A 223 2.00 21.01 11.57
N ASP A 224 1.04 21.62 10.89
CA ASP A 224 1.14 23.01 10.42
C ASP A 224 1.37 24.00 11.57
N ALA A 225 0.68 23.83 12.70
CA ALA A 225 0.87 24.65 13.89
C ALA A 225 2.26 24.44 14.52
N SER A 226 2.73 23.18 14.56
CA SER A 226 4.08 22.82 15.04
C SER A 226 5.18 23.51 14.22
N VAL A 227 5.05 23.46 12.89
CA VAL A 227 6.00 24.10 11.95
C VAL A 227 5.98 25.61 12.05
N LYS A 228 4.79 26.23 12.19
CA LYS A 228 4.67 27.68 12.45
C LYS A 228 5.34 28.08 13.77
N GLY A 229 5.40 27.17 14.74
CA GLY A 229 6.14 27.31 15.99
C GLY A 229 7.66 27.10 15.87
N GLY A 230 8.19 26.90 14.67
CA GLY A 230 9.64 26.75 14.41
C GLY A 230 10.17 25.33 14.53
N LYS A 231 9.31 24.32 14.70
CA LYS A 231 9.74 22.91 14.73
C LYS A 231 9.91 22.35 13.31
N ALA A 232 10.92 21.51 13.13
CA ALA A 232 11.06 20.72 11.92
C ALA A 232 9.94 19.66 11.83
N VAL A 233 9.63 19.23 10.61
CA VAL A 233 8.68 18.16 10.30
C VAL A 233 9.41 16.83 10.47
N ALA A 234 9.08 16.09 11.52
CA ALA A 234 9.63 14.75 11.74
C ALA A 234 9.20 13.79 10.61
N PRO A 235 9.98 12.73 10.30
CA PRO A 235 9.66 11.78 9.23
C PRO A 235 8.22 11.25 9.27
N GLU A 236 7.71 10.93 10.45
CA GLU A 236 6.35 10.45 10.69
C GLU A 236 5.27 11.52 10.40
N ASP A 237 5.61 12.80 10.46
CA ASP A 237 4.72 13.94 10.21
C ASP A 237 4.74 14.39 8.73
N ILE A 238 5.69 13.90 7.91
CA ILE A 238 5.81 14.27 6.49
C ILE A 238 4.50 13.95 5.73
N PRO A 239 3.93 12.73 5.79
CA PRO A 239 2.71 12.41 5.06
C PRO A 239 1.55 13.36 5.34
N ALA A 240 1.30 13.67 6.62
CA ALA A 240 0.22 14.56 7.01
C ALA A 240 0.42 15.98 6.45
N LYS A 241 1.66 16.46 6.43
CA LYS A 241 2.01 17.79 5.93
C LYS A 241 1.87 17.90 4.41
N THR A 242 2.34 16.90 3.69
CA THR A 242 2.51 16.95 2.23
C THR A 242 1.30 16.45 1.46
N GLN A 243 0.39 15.70 2.09
CA GLN A 243 -0.77 15.15 1.39
C GLN A 243 -1.64 16.26 0.79
N LEU A 244 -1.85 16.17 -0.53
CA LEU A 244 -2.69 17.06 -1.31
C LEU A 244 -3.42 16.27 -2.39
N PHE A 245 -4.73 16.49 -2.52
CA PHE A 245 -5.50 15.91 -3.61
C PHE A 245 -5.43 16.81 -4.84
N THR A 246 -5.07 16.22 -5.97
CA THR A 246 -5.03 16.90 -7.27
C THR A 246 -6.43 16.87 -7.90
N PRO A 247 -7.07 18.00 -8.22
CA PRO A 247 -8.36 17.99 -8.93
C PRO A 247 -8.29 17.24 -10.27
N LYS A 248 -9.38 16.55 -10.63
CA LYS A 248 -9.46 15.65 -11.80
C LYS A 248 -9.07 16.33 -13.12
N TRP A 249 -9.48 17.59 -13.31
CA TRP A 249 -9.12 18.35 -14.52
C TRP A 249 -7.62 18.58 -14.66
N ILE A 250 -6.89 18.83 -13.55
CA ILE A 250 -5.42 18.99 -13.56
C ILE A 250 -4.76 17.67 -13.93
N VAL A 251 -5.24 16.57 -13.34
CA VAL A 251 -4.74 15.23 -13.64
C VAL A 251 -4.92 14.92 -15.13
N ARG A 252 -6.13 15.13 -15.67
CA ARG A 252 -6.43 14.91 -17.08
C ARG A 252 -5.60 15.80 -18.00
N TYR A 253 -5.42 17.07 -17.67
CA TYR A 253 -4.55 17.98 -18.41
C TYR A 253 -3.12 17.43 -18.49
N MET A 254 -2.53 17.02 -17.36
CA MET A 254 -1.18 16.44 -17.35
C MET A 254 -1.10 15.15 -18.15
N LEU A 255 -2.05 14.23 -17.99
CA LEU A 255 -2.04 12.92 -18.65
C LEU A 255 -2.26 13.02 -20.16
N GLN A 256 -3.24 13.79 -20.61
CA GLN A 256 -3.54 13.95 -22.04
C GLN A 256 -2.34 14.57 -22.78
N ASN A 257 -1.63 15.52 -22.16
CA ASN A 257 -0.48 16.19 -22.76
C ASN A 257 0.88 15.50 -22.50
N SER A 258 0.91 14.35 -21.83
CA SER A 258 2.12 13.54 -21.62
C SER A 258 1.94 12.10 -22.12
N LEU A 259 1.12 11.31 -21.43
CA LEU A 259 0.79 9.95 -21.83
C LEU A 259 -0.04 9.90 -23.13
N GLY A 260 -0.99 10.81 -23.29
CA GLY A 260 -1.72 10.97 -24.56
C GLY A 260 -0.83 11.46 -25.70
N ARG A 261 0.12 12.35 -25.41
CA ARG A 261 1.12 12.77 -26.39
C ARG A 261 1.99 11.59 -26.85
N LEU A 262 2.50 10.79 -25.90
CA LEU A 262 3.24 9.56 -26.23
C LEU A 262 2.41 8.64 -27.13
N TRP A 263 1.12 8.49 -26.85
CA TRP A 263 0.24 7.68 -27.68
C TRP A 263 0.12 8.22 -29.11
N LEU A 264 0.04 9.53 -29.31
CA LEU A 264 0.00 10.12 -30.65
C LEU A 264 1.35 10.06 -31.39
N ASP A 265 2.47 10.01 -30.67
CA ASP A 265 3.74 9.68 -31.31
C ASP A 265 3.71 8.26 -31.86
N ILE A 266 3.06 7.33 -31.13
CA ILE A 266 2.89 5.93 -31.51
C ILE A 266 1.84 5.75 -32.63
N GLU A 267 0.67 6.38 -32.49
CA GLU A 267 -0.49 6.33 -33.36
C GLU A 267 -0.91 7.74 -33.82
N PRO A 268 -0.23 8.34 -34.81
CA PRO A 268 -0.46 9.73 -35.21
C PRO A 268 -1.88 10.06 -35.67
N ASN A 269 -2.60 9.04 -36.14
CA ASN A 269 -3.97 9.17 -36.65
C ASN A 269 -5.03 8.71 -35.63
N SER A 270 -4.65 8.50 -34.37
CA SER A 270 -5.59 8.07 -33.34
C SER A 270 -6.74 9.08 -33.18
N PRO A 271 -8.01 8.63 -33.25
CA PRO A 271 -9.16 9.51 -33.04
C PRO A 271 -9.36 9.83 -31.56
N LEU A 272 -8.65 9.16 -30.64
CA LEU A 272 -8.85 9.34 -29.19
C LEU A 272 -8.65 10.79 -28.75
N LYS A 273 -7.77 11.54 -29.45
CA LYS A 273 -7.52 12.96 -29.15
C LYS A 273 -8.78 13.83 -29.26
N GLU A 274 -9.76 13.44 -30.07
CA GLU A 274 -11.03 14.18 -30.22
C GLU A 274 -11.86 14.18 -28.92
N GLY A 275 -11.67 13.16 -28.06
CA GLY A 275 -12.30 13.06 -26.76
C GLY A 275 -11.51 13.68 -25.61
N TRP A 276 -10.31 14.23 -25.86
CA TRP A 276 -9.42 14.76 -24.82
C TRP A 276 -9.70 16.24 -24.55
N GLU A 277 -10.58 16.51 -23.58
CA GLU A 277 -11.04 17.86 -23.18
C GLU A 277 -9.92 18.88 -22.91
N TYR A 278 -8.77 18.42 -22.42
CA TYR A 278 -7.64 19.26 -21.99
C TYR A 278 -6.42 19.13 -22.90
N TRP A 279 -6.58 18.54 -24.09
CA TRP A 279 -5.53 18.45 -25.08
C TRP A 279 -5.09 19.82 -25.59
N VAL A 280 -3.78 20.01 -25.71
CA VAL A 280 -3.18 21.22 -26.29
C VAL A 280 -2.55 20.86 -27.64
N GLU A 281 -3.06 21.47 -28.71
CA GLU A 281 -2.46 21.30 -30.04
C GLU A 281 -1.06 21.93 -30.08
N PRO A 282 -0.04 21.23 -30.60
CA PRO A 282 1.29 21.79 -30.77
C PRO A 282 1.25 23.06 -31.63
N ALA A 283 2.02 24.06 -31.22
CA ALA A 283 2.28 25.22 -32.07
C ALA A 283 3.06 24.78 -33.32
N GLU A 284 2.81 25.46 -34.44
CA GLU A 284 3.57 25.22 -35.67
C GLU A 284 5.07 25.41 -35.44
N GLN A 285 5.86 24.44 -35.89
CA GLN A 285 7.31 24.44 -35.77
C GLN A 285 7.97 24.59 -37.14
N GLU A 286 9.18 25.16 -37.13
CA GLU A 286 10.06 25.25 -38.29
C GLU A 286 10.30 23.85 -38.91
N PRO A 287 10.52 23.75 -40.23
CA PRO A 287 10.65 22.46 -40.93
C PRO A 287 11.71 21.53 -40.35
N GLU A 288 12.84 22.07 -39.90
CA GLU A 288 13.94 21.30 -39.30
C GLU A 288 13.54 20.67 -37.97
N VAL A 289 12.85 21.42 -37.10
CA VAL A 289 12.33 20.93 -35.81
C VAL A 289 11.24 19.89 -36.06
N ARG A 290 10.39 20.09 -37.08
CA ARG A 290 9.35 19.12 -37.46
C ARG A 290 9.95 17.78 -37.91
N ALA A 291 11.02 17.82 -38.71
CA ALA A 291 11.71 16.61 -39.15
C ALA A 291 12.38 15.87 -37.98
N GLU A 292 12.95 16.60 -37.02
CA GLU A 292 13.50 16.04 -35.79
C GLU A 292 12.43 15.33 -34.94
N LEU A 293 11.29 16.00 -34.71
CA LEU A 293 10.17 15.44 -33.95
C LEU A 293 9.62 14.17 -34.60
N GLU A 294 9.47 14.15 -35.93
CA GLU A 294 9.02 12.96 -36.65
C GLU A 294 10.02 11.80 -36.52
N ARG A 295 11.33 12.08 -36.49
CA ARG A 295 12.34 11.04 -36.25
C ARG A 295 12.20 10.44 -34.84
N LEU A 296 12.05 11.28 -33.83
CA LEU A 296 11.84 10.82 -32.44
C LEU A 296 10.54 10.03 -32.30
N ALA A 297 9.46 10.47 -32.95
CA ALA A 297 8.19 9.74 -32.99
C ALA A 297 8.34 8.38 -33.69
N ALA A 298 9.10 8.29 -34.79
CA ALA A 298 9.38 7.03 -35.45
C ALA A 298 10.19 6.05 -34.56
N GLU A 299 11.18 6.54 -33.83
CA GLU A 299 11.93 5.74 -32.83
C GLU A 299 11.00 5.24 -31.72
N THR A 300 10.08 6.11 -31.27
CA THR A 300 9.08 5.80 -30.24
C THR A 300 8.10 4.71 -30.73
N ARG A 301 7.60 4.82 -31.97
CA ARG A 301 6.78 3.78 -32.63
C ARG A 301 7.48 2.44 -32.68
N ALA A 302 8.75 2.43 -33.08
CA ALA A 302 9.53 1.20 -33.16
C ALA A 302 9.75 0.56 -31.78
N LYS A 303 9.94 1.39 -30.74
CA LYS A 303 10.08 0.94 -29.35
C LYS A 303 8.79 0.38 -28.78
N HIS A 304 7.64 0.89 -29.22
CA HIS A 304 6.33 0.56 -28.67
C HIS A 304 5.37 -0.08 -29.70
N PRO A 305 5.64 -1.32 -30.13
CA PRO A 305 4.77 -2.03 -31.08
C PRO A 305 3.39 -2.34 -30.49
N THR A 306 3.25 -2.40 -29.17
CA THR A 306 1.98 -2.63 -28.46
C THR A 306 1.86 -1.73 -27.22
N PRO A 307 0.64 -1.45 -26.74
CA PRO A 307 0.42 -0.66 -25.52
C PRO A 307 1.09 -1.28 -24.28
N GLU A 308 1.28 -2.61 -24.25
CA GLU A 308 1.92 -3.34 -23.15
C GLU A 308 3.36 -2.92 -22.85
N THR A 309 4.03 -2.32 -23.83
CA THR A 309 5.42 -1.87 -23.69
C THR A 309 5.56 -0.48 -23.09
N ILE A 310 4.45 0.28 -22.98
CA ILE A 310 4.44 1.63 -22.42
C ILE A 310 4.54 1.54 -20.89
N THR A 311 5.38 2.37 -20.29
CA THR A 311 5.53 2.45 -18.83
C THR A 311 5.26 3.85 -18.31
N PHE A 312 4.44 3.91 -17.27
CA PHE A 312 3.98 5.13 -16.62
C PHE A 312 4.29 5.06 -15.14
N ILE A 313 4.83 6.15 -14.56
CA ILE A 313 5.07 6.25 -13.12
C ILE A 313 4.51 7.52 -12.50
N ASP A 314 3.86 7.35 -11.35
CA ASP A 314 3.67 8.43 -10.37
C ASP A 314 4.63 8.24 -9.19
N PRO A 315 5.73 9.01 -9.10
CA PRO A 315 6.69 8.91 -8.00
C PRO A 315 6.18 9.45 -6.65
N CYS A 316 5.01 10.10 -6.59
CA CYS A 316 4.37 10.55 -5.36
C CYS A 316 2.87 10.23 -5.41
N ALA A 317 2.57 8.94 -5.48
CA ALA A 317 1.26 8.43 -5.87
C ALA A 317 0.12 8.86 -4.93
N GLY A 318 0.40 9.13 -3.65
CA GLY A 318 -0.62 9.39 -2.64
C GLY A 318 -1.69 8.31 -2.64
N SER A 319 -2.96 8.72 -2.66
CA SER A 319 -4.11 7.79 -2.77
C SER A 319 -4.41 7.31 -4.20
N GLY A 320 -3.50 7.54 -5.15
CA GLY A 320 -3.53 6.93 -6.49
C GLY A 320 -4.39 7.64 -7.53
N HIS A 321 -4.81 8.89 -7.30
CA HIS A 321 -5.72 9.58 -8.23
C HIS A 321 -5.14 9.74 -9.65
N ILE A 322 -3.84 10.05 -9.77
CA ILE A 322 -3.17 10.12 -11.08
C ILE A 322 -3.10 8.73 -11.72
N LEU A 323 -2.79 7.69 -10.95
CA LEU A 323 -2.73 6.30 -11.44
C LEU A 323 -4.09 5.82 -11.95
N VAL A 324 -5.20 6.17 -11.27
CA VAL A 324 -6.56 5.81 -11.68
C VAL A 324 -6.97 6.50 -12.99
N GLU A 325 -6.68 7.79 -13.16
CA GLU A 325 -6.96 8.46 -14.44
C GLU A 325 -6.00 7.98 -15.55
N ALA A 326 -4.76 7.60 -15.21
CA ALA A 326 -3.82 7.01 -16.16
C ALA A 326 -4.29 5.61 -16.61
N TYR A 327 -4.86 4.82 -15.71
CA TYR A 327 -5.52 3.54 -16.03
C TYR A 327 -6.61 3.73 -17.10
N ASP A 328 -7.48 4.73 -16.92
CA ASP A 328 -8.57 5.01 -17.86
C ASP A 328 -8.05 5.42 -19.24
N LEU A 329 -6.99 6.23 -19.28
CA LEU A 329 -6.39 6.65 -20.54
C LEU A 329 -5.69 5.47 -21.25
N LEU A 330 -4.91 4.66 -20.52
CA LEU A 330 -4.29 3.44 -21.07
C LEU A 330 -5.34 2.47 -21.60
N LYS A 331 -6.44 2.27 -20.88
CA LYS A 331 -7.55 1.42 -21.31
C LYS A 331 -8.04 1.82 -22.70
N SER A 332 -8.18 3.12 -22.97
CA SER A 332 -8.58 3.60 -24.29
C SER A 332 -7.57 3.24 -25.39
N PHE A 333 -6.27 3.20 -25.09
CA PHE A 333 -5.23 2.79 -26.06
C PHE A 333 -5.34 1.30 -26.40
N TYR A 334 -5.56 0.47 -25.38
CA TYR A 334 -5.78 -0.97 -25.58
C TYR A 334 -7.07 -1.25 -26.36
N GLU A 335 -8.15 -0.52 -26.07
CA GLU A 335 -9.42 -0.63 -26.83
C GLU A 335 -9.23 -0.21 -28.29
N GLU A 336 -8.48 0.86 -28.58
CA GLU A 336 -8.14 1.27 -29.94
C GLU A 336 -7.33 0.19 -30.68
N ARG A 337 -6.42 -0.50 -29.99
CA ARG A 337 -5.66 -1.65 -30.52
C ARG A 337 -6.48 -2.94 -30.59
N GLY A 338 -7.75 -2.93 -30.23
CA GLY A 338 -8.67 -4.06 -30.38
C GLY A 338 -8.54 -5.16 -29.33
N TYR A 339 -7.93 -4.87 -28.17
CA TYR A 339 -7.84 -5.84 -27.08
C TYR A 339 -9.22 -6.15 -26.48
N ALA A 340 -9.40 -7.38 -25.98
CA ALA A 340 -10.64 -7.73 -25.31
C ALA A 340 -10.74 -7.03 -23.95
N ARG A 341 -11.87 -6.36 -23.68
CA ARG A 341 -12.10 -5.57 -22.46
C ARG A 341 -11.76 -6.27 -21.14
N ARG A 342 -11.90 -7.61 -21.09
CA ARG A 342 -11.58 -8.40 -19.88
C ARG A 342 -10.07 -8.60 -19.65
N GLU A 343 -9.25 -8.51 -20.69
CA GLU A 343 -7.79 -8.72 -20.60
C GLU A 343 -7.04 -7.44 -20.24
N ILE A 344 -7.58 -6.29 -20.70
CA ILE A 344 -7.00 -4.96 -20.52
C ILE A 344 -6.64 -4.63 -19.06
N PRO A 345 -7.51 -4.86 -18.06
CA PRO A 345 -7.24 -4.42 -16.68
C PRO A 345 -5.96 -5.02 -16.10
N ARG A 346 -5.74 -6.32 -16.31
CA ARG A 346 -4.54 -7.01 -15.81
C ARG A 346 -3.28 -6.48 -16.50
N LEU A 347 -3.32 -6.34 -17.82
CA LEU A 347 -2.19 -5.85 -18.60
C LEU A 347 -1.76 -4.45 -18.15
N ILE A 348 -2.72 -3.55 -17.91
CA ILE A 348 -2.43 -2.21 -17.41
C ILE A 348 -1.77 -2.24 -16.03
N LEU A 349 -2.33 -3.00 -15.09
CA LEU A 349 -1.85 -3.03 -13.72
C LEU A 349 -0.47 -3.70 -13.57
N GLU A 350 -0.19 -4.75 -14.36
CA GLU A 350 1.06 -5.50 -14.26
C GLU A 350 2.19 -4.90 -15.11
N LYS A 351 1.88 -4.30 -16.26
CA LYS A 351 2.89 -3.89 -17.25
C LYS A 351 3.08 -2.38 -17.36
N ASN A 352 2.01 -1.61 -17.22
CA ASN A 352 2.02 -0.18 -17.55
C ASN A 352 2.19 0.72 -16.32
N LEU A 353 1.43 0.50 -15.25
CA LEU A 353 1.33 1.44 -14.13
C LEU A 353 2.31 1.12 -13.01
N PHE A 354 3.07 2.13 -12.60
CA PHE A 354 4.00 2.11 -11.48
C PHE A 354 3.71 3.28 -10.55
N GLY A 355 3.80 3.07 -9.24
CA GLY A 355 3.56 4.10 -8.23
C GLY A 355 4.53 3.98 -7.08
N LEU A 356 4.97 5.11 -6.55
CA LEU A 356 5.81 5.18 -5.35
C LEU A 356 5.18 6.12 -4.33
N GLU A 357 5.19 5.72 -3.07
CA GLU A 357 4.60 6.50 -1.96
C GLU A 357 5.40 6.26 -0.67
N ILE A 358 5.47 7.23 0.24
CA ILE A 358 6.14 7.07 1.54
C ILE A 358 5.16 6.62 2.64
N ASP A 359 3.88 6.99 2.51
CA ASP A 359 2.82 6.66 3.46
C ASP A 359 2.14 5.35 3.09
N ASP A 360 2.33 4.32 3.92
CA ASP A 360 1.74 2.98 3.77
C ASP A 360 0.23 3.06 3.54
N ARG A 361 -0.40 3.95 4.30
CA ARG A 361 -1.84 4.21 4.33
C ARG A 361 -2.38 4.79 3.03
N ALA A 362 -1.64 5.68 2.39
CA ALA A 362 -2.04 6.28 1.11
C ALA A 362 -1.86 5.26 -0.03
N ALA A 363 -0.76 4.50 -0.03
CA ALA A 363 -0.51 3.45 -1.00
C ALA A 363 -1.56 2.33 -0.95
N GLN A 364 -2.02 1.95 0.25
CA GLN A 364 -3.15 1.04 0.41
C GLN A 364 -4.40 1.54 -0.33
N MET A 365 -4.68 2.84 -0.25
CA MET A 365 -5.82 3.45 -0.95
C MET A 365 -5.61 3.51 -2.45
N ALA A 366 -4.39 3.78 -2.91
CA ALA A 366 -4.04 3.70 -4.32
C ALA A 366 -4.25 2.29 -4.88
N GLY A 367 -3.76 1.26 -4.18
CA GLY A 367 -3.95 -0.14 -4.56
C GLY A 367 -5.41 -0.54 -4.58
N PHE A 368 -6.18 -0.16 -3.55
CA PHE A 368 -7.62 -0.38 -3.51
C PHE A 368 -8.33 0.29 -4.70
N ALA A 369 -8.05 1.57 -4.95
CA ALA A 369 -8.70 2.32 -6.02
C ALA A 369 -8.43 1.73 -7.41
N LEU A 370 -7.19 1.31 -7.68
CA LEU A 370 -6.81 0.64 -8.92
C LEU A 370 -7.52 -0.71 -9.08
N LEU A 371 -7.57 -1.54 -8.03
CA LEU A 371 -8.27 -2.81 -8.09
C LEU A 371 -9.77 -2.63 -8.27
N MET A 372 -10.38 -1.63 -7.62
CA MET A 372 -11.81 -1.33 -7.80
C MET A 372 -12.11 -0.84 -9.22
N ARG A 373 -11.21 -0.03 -9.80
CA ARG A 373 -11.34 0.41 -11.19
C ARG A 373 -11.23 -0.75 -12.16
N ALA A 374 -10.22 -1.60 -11.99
CA ALA A 374 -10.04 -2.82 -12.79
C ALA A 374 -11.18 -3.82 -12.62
N ARG A 375 -11.69 -3.98 -11.40
CA ARG A 375 -12.80 -4.89 -11.06
C ARG A 375 -14.13 -4.48 -11.69
N ALA A 376 -14.31 -3.20 -12.02
CA ALA A 376 -15.47 -2.73 -12.77
C ALA A 376 -15.50 -3.32 -14.19
N ASP A 377 -14.33 -3.56 -14.78
CA ASP A 377 -14.17 -4.09 -16.14
C ASP A 377 -14.03 -5.61 -16.19
N ASP A 378 -13.34 -6.22 -15.21
CA ASP A 378 -13.20 -7.67 -15.10
C ASP A 378 -13.48 -8.18 -13.67
N ARG A 379 -14.47 -9.05 -13.55
CA ARG A 379 -14.85 -9.66 -12.27
C ARG A 379 -13.76 -10.54 -11.67
N SER A 380 -12.91 -11.13 -12.51
CA SER A 380 -11.87 -12.07 -12.07
C SER A 380 -10.76 -11.41 -11.25
N ILE A 381 -10.63 -10.08 -11.32
CA ILE A 381 -9.60 -9.30 -10.61
C ILE A 381 -9.58 -9.55 -9.10
N LEU A 382 -10.71 -9.86 -8.47
CA LEU A 382 -10.72 -10.18 -7.03
C LEU A 382 -10.52 -11.67 -6.73
N THR A 383 -10.79 -12.56 -7.68
CA THR A 383 -10.55 -14.01 -7.52
C THR A 383 -9.11 -14.38 -7.85
N THR A 384 -8.50 -13.65 -8.78
CA THR A 384 -7.11 -13.81 -9.20
C THR A 384 -6.50 -12.41 -9.27
N PRO A 385 -6.02 -11.84 -8.16
CA PRO A 385 -5.51 -10.48 -8.16
C PRO A 385 -4.28 -10.33 -9.08
N PRO A 386 -4.16 -9.22 -9.82
CA PRO A 386 -2.93 -8.88 -10.52
C PRO A 386 -1.84 -8.41 -9.57
N SER A 387 -0.59 -8.54 -9.99
CA SER A 387 0.52 -7.91 -9.27
C SER A 387 0.51 -6.40 -9.51
N LEU A 388 0.32 -5.62 -8.45
CA LEU A 388 0.40 -4.16 -8.52
C LEU A 388 1.85 -3.71 -8.39
N ASN A 389 2.23 -2.68 -9.16
CA ASN A 389 3.54 -2.00 -9.02
C ASN A 389 3.42 -0.66 -8.28
N VAL A 390 2.52 -0.58 -7.30
CA VAL A 390 2.42 0.54 -6.35
C VAL A 390 3.16 0.15 -5.09
N LEU A 391 4.33 0.75 -4.85
CA LEU A 391 5.18 0.41 -3.71
C LEU A 391 5.22 1.54 -2.69
N VAL A 392 5.33 1.12 -1.43
CA VAL A 392 5.67 2.02 -0.33
C VAL A 392 7.17 1.96 -0.12
N LEU A 393 7.82 3.11 -0.03
CA LEU A 393 9.24 3.19 0.33
C LEU A 393 9.38 2.79 1.80
N GLN A 394 10.07 1.68 2.04
CA GLN A 394 10.38 1.18 3.38
C GLN A 394 11.81 1.53 3.77
N SER A 395 11.98 1.83 5.06
CA SER A 395 13.30 1.98 5.66
C SER A 395 13.95 0.60 5.85
N SER A 396 15.27 0.54 5.73
CA SER A 396 16.07 -0.62 6.11
C SER A 396 16.38 -0.69 7.62
N GLU A 397 15.94 0.29 8.41
CA GLU A 397 16.24 0.36 9.83
C GLU A 397 15.76 -0.90 10.57
N GLY A 398 16.69 -1.56 11.27
CA GLY A 398 16.43 -2.78 12.02
C GLY A 398 16.62 -4.08 11.23
N ILE A 399 16.95 -4.01 9.94
CA ILE A 399 17.33 -5.19 9.14
C ILE A 399 18.81 -5.51 9.39
N ASP A 400 19.11 -6.76 9.77
CA ASP A 400 20.49 -7.23 9.97
C ASP A 400 21.15 -7.60 8.63
N PRO A 401 22.19 -6.87 8.18
CA PRO A 401 22.89 -7.15 6.93
C PRO A 401 23.49 -8.55 6.87
N GLU A 402 23.98 -9.08 8.00
CA GLU A 402 24.62 -10.39 8.06
C GLU A 402 23.58 -11.50 7.93
N ALA A 403 22.43 -11.35 8.58
CA ALA A 403 21.32 -12.29 8.48
C ALA A 403 20.79 -12.39 7.05
N VAL A 404 20.62 -11.25 6.37
CA VAL A 404 20.21 -11.19 4.95
C VAL A 404 21.26 -11.84 4.05
N ALA A 405 22.53 -11.44 4.17
CA ALA A 405 23.59 -11.99 3.33
C ALA A 405 23.74 -13.51 3.50
N SER A 406 23.69 -14.00 4.74
CA SER A 406 23.73 -15.44 5.04
C SER A 406 22.56 -16.19 4.42
N ALA A 407 21.34 -15.63 4.47
CA ALA A 407 20.16 -16.22 3.84
C ALA A 407 20.30 -16.30 2.31
N LEU A 408 20.85 -15.26 1.66
CA LEU A 408 21.11 -15.23 0.22
C LEU A 408 22.27 -16.14 -0.23
N GLU A 409 23.23 -16.39 0.64
CA GLU A 409 24.34 -17.33 0.39
C GLU A 409 23.85 -18.79 0.44
N GLY A 410 22.73 -19.05 1.11
CA GLY A 410 22.14 -20.38 1.30
C GLY A 410 22.72 -21.09 2.53
N GLY A 411 23.03 -20.35 3.60
CA GLY A 411 23.64 -20.91 4.80
C GLY A 411 22.77 -21.92 5.53
N ASP A 412 23.28 -23.15 5.70
CA ASP A 412 22.88 -24.01 6.81
C ASP A 412 23.08 -23.22 8.11
N ALA A 413 22.03 -23.03 8.90
CA ALA A 413 22.16 -22.52 10.26
C ALA A 413 23.21 -23.37 11.02
N PRO A 414 24.05 -22.79 11.88
CA PRO A 414 24.93 -23.58 12.72
C PRO A 414 24.06 -24.54 13.55
N LEU A 415 24.20 -25.83 13.31
CA LEU A 415 23.58 -26.91 14.09
C LEU A 415 24.24 -27.07 15.48
N ASP A 416 24.72 -25.96 16.07
CA ASP A 416 25.39 -25.92 17.36
C ASP A 416 24.54 -25.12 18.36
N SER A 417 23.32 -25.57 18.67
CA SER A 417 22.65 -25.14 19.92
C SER A 417 21.48 -25.98 20.46
N VAL A 418 21.06 -27.10 19.85
CA VAL A 418 19.84 -27.81 20.34
C VAL A 418 20.06 -29.24 20.86
N PHE A 419 21.20 -29.89 20.65
CA PHE A 419 21.44 -31.21 21.25
C PHE A 419 22.86 -31.35 21.76
N ALA A 420 23.03 -31.26 23.08
CA ALA A 420 24.14 -31.95 23.73
C ALA A 420 23.91 -33.47 23.54
N PRO A 421 24.78 -34.20 22.83
CA PRO A 421 24.64 -35.63 22.74
C PRO A 421 25.03 -36.19 24.10
N THR A 422 24.05 -36.65 24.85
CA THR A 422 24.29 -37.59 25.95
C THR A 422 24.86 -38.85 25.30
N SER A 423 26.11 -39.14 25.63
CA SER A 423 26.85 -40.32 25.21
C SER A 423 26.01 -41.58 25.41
N LEU A 424 25.70 -42.29 24.33
CA LEU A 424 25.40 -43.73 24.31
C LEU A 424 25.28 -44.15 22.84
N MET A 425 26.33 -44.79 22.31
CA MET A 425 26.42 -45.72 21.15
C MET A 425 27.79 -45.55 20.46
N PRO A 426 28.81 -46.37 20.79
CA PRO A 426 29.97 -46.53 19.93
C PRO A 426 29.65 -47.53 18.82
N ASP A 427 30.17 -47.28 17.63
CA ASP A 427 30.10 -48.12 16.43
C ASP A 427 28.73 -48.23 15.74
N LEU A 428 28.53 -47.38 14.73
CA LEU A 428 27.89 -47.73 13.47
C LEU A 428 28.35 -46.76 12.38
N ASP A 429 29.27 -47.27 11.56
CA ASP A 429 29.45 -47.04 10.13
C ASP A 429 29.47 -45.62 9.54
N ARG A 430 30.66 -45.33 9.00
CA ARG A 430 30.96 -44.36 7.95
C ARG A 430 29.94 -44.42 6.81
N GLN A 431 28.94 -43.54 6.84
CA GLN A 431 28.30 -43.06 5.63
C GLN A 431 28.94 -41.71 5.26
N PRO A 432 29.33 -41.48 3.99
CA PRO A 432 29.67 -40.14 3.54
C PRO A 432 28.35 -39.36 3.52
N THR A 433 28.06 -38.62 4.59
CA THR A 433 27.05 -37.57 4.53
C THR A 433 27.45 -36.63 3.40
N LEU A 434 26.48 -36.40 2.50
CA LEU A 434 26.60 -35.51 1.36
C LEU A 434 27.40 -34.26 1.77
N THR A 435 28.53 -34.06 1.12
CA THR A 435 29.37 -32.88 1.26
C THR A 435 28.48 -31.66 0.95
N ALA A 436 27.95 -31.02 1.99
CA ALA A 436 27.42 -29.68 1.90
C ALA A 436 28.56 -28.83 1.37
N ILE A 437 28.47 -28.40 0.11
CA ILE A 437 29.39 -27.42 -0.45
C ILE A 437 29.16 -26.16 0.38
N ARG A 438 29.94 -25.96 1.44
CA ARG A 438 30.01 -24.69 2.15
C ARG A 438 30.41 -23.64 1.12
N ARG A 439 29.42 -22.89 0.61
CA ARG A 439 29.68 -21.71 -0.20
C ARG A 439 30.53 -20.79 0.65
N ARG A 440 31.67 -20.34 0.11
CA ARG A 440 32.48 -19.35 0.80
C ARG A 440 31.66 -18.05 0.91
N PRO A 441 31.78 -17.30 2.02
CA PRO A 441 31.17 -15.99 2.15
C PRO A 441 31.53 -15.13 0.94
N ASP A 442 30.51 -14.61 0.26
CA ASP A 442 30.65 -13.77 -0.92
C ASP A 442 30.76 -12.31 -0.44
N ALA A 443 32.01 -11.87 -0.25
CA ALA A 443 32.30 -10.51 0.20
C ALA A 443 31.65 -9.45 -0.71
N SER A 444 31.54 -9.74 -2.01
CA SER A 444 30.94 -8.82 -2.98
C SER A 444 29.42 -8.72 -2.83
N LEU A 445 28.75 -9.83 -2.52
CA LEU A 445 27.33 -9.85 -2.18
C LEU A 445 27.07 -9.11 -0.87
N ARG A 446 27.88 -9.36 0.15
CA ARG A 446 27.75 -8.70 1.46
C ARG A 446 27.88 -7.18 1.37
N THR A 447 28.84 -6.69 0.58
CA THR A 447 28.94 -5.25 0.27
C THR A 447 27.70 -4.75 -0.46
N LEU A 448 27.18 -5.49 -1.45
CA LEU A 448 25.97 -5.09 -2.17
C LEU A 448 24.73 -5.02 -1.26
N VAL A 449 24.57 -5.98 -0.34
CA VAL A 449 23.51 -5.97 0.68
C VAL A 449 23.66 -4.75 1.57
N GLY A 450 24.87 -4.50 2.09
CA GLY A 450 25.17 -3.31 2.89
C GLY A 450 24.84 -2.00 2.16
N ASP A 451 25.34 -1.85 0.93
CA ASP A 451 25.10 -0.66 0.10
C ASP A 451 23.60 -0.41 -0.14
N LEU A 452 22.80 -1.47 -0.32
CA LEU A 452 21.35 -1.36 -0.51
C LEU A 452 20.62 -1.00 0.79
N LEU A 453 21.05 -1.55 1.92
CA LEU A 453 20.50 -1.20 3.23
C LEU A 453 20.83 0.26 3.57
N ASP A 454 22.07 0.70 3.37
CA ASP A 454 22.49 2.10 3.58
C ASP A 454 21.71 3.07 2.67
N LEU A 455 21.41 2.65 1.43
CA LEU A 455 20.64 3.46 0.48
C LEU A 455 19.22 3.77 0.99
N PHE A 456 18.62 2.86 1.75
CA PHE A 456 17.23 2.95 2.20
C PHE A 456 17.04 3.21 3.68
N GLU A 457 18.11 3.44 4.45
CA GLU A 457 18.01 3.72 5.89
C GLU A 457 17.04 4.89 6.16
N ALA A 458 17.19 5.99 5.42
CA ALA A 458 16.33 7.16 5.51
C ALA A 458 15.21 7.21 4.45
N ALA A 459 14.74 6.06 3.94
CA ALA A 459 13.76 6.01 2.86
C ALA A 459 12.41 6.68 3.19
N LYS A 460 11.97 6.64 4.46
CA LYS A 460 10.75 7.34 4.92
C LYS A 460 10.91 8.86 4.92
N THR A 461 12.13 9.38 4.82
CA THR A 461 12.44 10.81 4.74
C THR A 461 12.72 11.25 3.30
N PHE A 462 13.53 10.49 2.55
CA PHE A 462 13.95 10.84 1.19
C PHE A 462 12.91 10.43 0.14
N GLY A 463 12.16 9.36 0.40
CA GLY A 463 11.16 8.81 -0.50
C GLY A 463 11.74 8.46 -1.88
N SER A 464 10.94 8.72 -2.91
CA SER A 464 11.30 8.42 -4.30
C SER A 464 12.37 9.34 -4.90
N LEU A 465 12.88 10.33 -4.14
CA LEU A 465 14.05 11.11 -4.55
C LEU A 465 15.36 10.30 -4.46
N ILE A 466 15.35 9.14 -3.80
CA ILE A 466 16.49 8.22 -3.79
C ILE A 466 16.91 7.86 -5.22
N ARG A 467 18.22 7.93 -5.49
CA ARG A 467 18.83 7.56 -6.77
C ARG A 467 19.67 6.31 -6.54
N VAL A 468 19.28 5.21 -7.18
CA VAL A 468 20.04 3.96 -7.10
C VAL A 468 21.36 4.13 -7.86
N PRO A 469 22.53 3.97 -7.22
CA PRO A 469 23.82 4.07 -7.90
C PRO A 469 23.96 3.03 -9.00
N ALA A 470 24.60 3.38 -10.13
CA ALA A 470 24.78 2.47 -11.26
C ALA A 470 25.42 1.11 -10.91
N PRO A 471 26.44 1.03 -10.01
CA PRO A 471 27.00 -0.25 -9.57
C PRO A 471 26.02 -1.15 -8.80
N VAL A 472 25.08 -0.55 -8.07
CA VAL A 472 24.01 -1.29 -7.37
C VAL A 472 22.94 -1.70 -8.37
N ALA A 473 22.50 -0.78 -9.22
CA ALA A 473 21.46 -1.01 -10.22
C ALA A 473 21.79 -2.16 -11.18
N SER A 474 23.06 -2.28 -11.62
CA SER A 474 23.49 -3.36 -12.52
C SER A 474 23.49 -4.76 -11.87
N ARG A 475 23.44 -4.83 -10.54
CA ARG A 475 23.44 -6.07 -9.77
C ARG A 475 22.09 -6.41 -9.12
N LEU A 476 21.06 -5.57 -9.30
CA LEU A 476 19.71 -5.90 -8.83
C LEU A 476 19.17 -7.23 -9.38
N PRO A 477 19.38 -7.59 -10.67
CA PRO A 477 18.94 -8.90 -11.17
C PRO A 477 19.57 -10.09 -10.44
N GLU A 478 20.84 -9.95 -10.01
CA GLU A 478 21.52 -10.96 -9.21
C GLU A 478 20.84 -11.14 -7.84
N LEU A 479 20.43 -10.04 -7.19
CA LEU A 479 19.74 -10.11 -5.91
C LEU A 479 18.35 -10.76 -6.05
N VAL A 480 17.61 -10.44 -7.11
CA VAL A 480 16.29 -11.05 -7.38
C VAL A 480 16.43 -12.56 -7.54
N GLU A 481 17.36 -13.03 -8.39
CA GLU A 481 17.61 -14.45 -8.59
C GLU A 481 18.01 -15.15 -7.28
N ARG A 482 18.87 -14.50 -6.47
CA ARG A 482 19.28 -15.05 -5.17
C ARG A 482 18.12 -15.14 -4.18
N ILE A 483 17.24 -14.13 -4.11
CA ILE A 483 16.04 -14.17 -3.25
C ILE A 483 15.11 -15.31 -3.69
N GLU A 484 14.87 -15.46 -4.99
CA GLU A 484 14.02 -16.53 -5.53
C GLU A 484 14.59 -17.92 -5.29
N SER A 485 15.92 -18.06 -5.33
CA SER A 485 16.63 -19.32 -5.07
C SER A 485 16.91 -19.61 -3.59
N ALA A 486 16.62 -18.67 -2.70
CA ALA A 486 16.94 -18.79 -1.29
C ALA A 486 16.16 -19.92 -0.60
N PRO A 487 16.72 -20.52 0.48
CA PRO A 487 16.02 -21.49 1.29
C PRO A 487 14.64 -20.99 1.75
N GLN A 488 13.66 -21.88 1.71
CA GLN A 488 12.26 -21.58 2.02
C GLN A 488 11.89 -21.90 3.48
N ASP A 489 12.88 -22.06 4.35
CA ASP A 489 12.66 -22.22 5.79
C ASP A 489 12.14 -20.90 6.41
N LEU A 490 11.57 -21.00 7.61
CA LEU A 490 10.91 -19.88 8.27
C LEU A 490 11.88 -18.72 8.52
N LEU A 491 13.11 -19.01 8.94
CA LEU A 491 14.10 -17.99 9.30
C LEU A 491 14.58 -17.23 8.06
N SER A 492 14.90 -17.94 6.99
CA SER A 492 15.29 -17.32 5.71
C SER A 492 14.15 -16.46 5.15
N ARG A 493 12.90 -16.92 5.25
CA ARG A 493 11.73 -16.15 4.80
C ARG A 493 11.51 -14.88 5.62
N GLU A 494 11.64 -14.97 6.94
CA GLU A 494 11.55 -13.80 7.83
C GLU A 494 12.62 -12.78 7.46
N ASN A 495 13.89 -13.21 7.39
CA ASN A 495 15.03 -12.35 7.08
C ASN A 495 14.95 -11.70 5.69
N LEU A 496 14.42 -12.41 4.69
CA LEU A 496 14.36 -11.92 3.30
C LEU A 496 13.09 -11.15 2.96
N SER A 497 12.03 -11.27 3.76
CA SER A 497 10.75 -10.62 3.46
C SER A 497 10.89 -9.09 3.31
N GLU A 498 11.45 -8.42 4.31
CA GLU A 498 11.67 -6.98 4.29
C GLU A 498 12.72 -6.58 3.23
N PHE A 499 13.81 -7.34 3.12
CA PHE A 499 14.86 -7.08 2.13
C PHE A 499 14.35 -7.20 0.68
N SER A 500 13.45 -8.14 0.39
CA SER A 500 12.85 -8.31 -0.93
C SER A 500 12.06 -7.07 -1.36
N SER A 501 11.39 -6.40 -0.41
CA SER A 501 10.73 -5.12 -0.66
C SER A 501 11.74 -4.03 -1.01
N LEU A 502 12.90 -3.99 -0.36
CA LEU A 502 13.98 -3.05 -0.65
C LEU A 502 14.60 -3.26 -2.04
N VAL A 503 14.75 -4.51 -2.47
CA VAL A 503 15.20 -4.82 -3.84
C VAL A 503 14.16 -4.33 -4.86
N ARG A 504 12.87 -4.62 -4.63
CA ARG A 504 11.80 -4.21 -5.56
C ARG A 504 11.66 -2.69 -5.68
N GLN A 505 11.78 -1.95 -4.57
CA GLN A 505 11.78 -0.47 -4.63
C GLN A 505 13.02 0.07 -5.37
N ALA A 506 14.18 -0.59 -5.26
CA ALA A 506 15.37 -0.23 -6.04
C ALA A 506 15.18 -0.48 -7.54
N GLU A 507 14.57 -1.59 -7.94
CA GLU A 507 14.29 -1.89 -9.35
C GLU A 507 13.43 -0.82 -10.00
N ILE A 508 12.35 -0.39 -9.33
CA ILE A 508 11.49 0.68 -9.84
C ILE A 508 12.23 2.01 -9.87
N LEU A 509 12.99 2.35 -8.81
CA LEU A 509 13.73 3.62 -8.75
C LEU A 509 14.85 3.71 -9.80
N ALA A 510 15.49 2.58 -10.13
CA ALA A 510 16.56 2.49 -11.13
C ALA A 510 16.03 2.53 -12.57
N ARG A 511 14.76 2.16 -12.79
CA ARG A 511 14.16 2.08 -14.12
C ARG A 511 13.85 3.47 -14.69
N ARG A 512 14.15 3.66 -15.98
CA ARG A 512 13.60 4.76 -16.78
C ARG A 512 12.27 4.33 -17.39
N MET A 513 11.21 5.01 -17.01
CA MET A 513 9.86 4.84 -17.52
C MET A 513 9.64 5.73 -18.75
N ASP A 514 8.61 5.48 -19.54
CA ASP A 514 8.31 6.29 -20.73
C ASP A 514 7.69 7.64 -20.33
N VAL A 515 6.81 7.60 -19.33
CA VAL A 515 6.11 8.77 -18.81
C VAL A 515 6.19 8.86 -17.29
N ALA A 516 6.50 10.04 -16.76
CA ALA A 516 6.42 10.34 -15.33
C ALA A 516 5.46 11.50 -15.06
N VAL A 517 4.38 11.28 -14.29
CA VAL A 517 3.44 12.35 -13.93
C VAL A 517 3.18 12.33 -12.44
N THR A 518 3.29 13.48 -11.79
CA THR A 518 3.06 13.55 -10.34
C THR A 518 2.61 14.93 -9.86
N ASN A 519 2.08 14.97 -8.64
CA ASN A 519 1.94 16.18 -7.86
C ASN A 519 2.88 16.06 -6.64
N PRO A 520 4.10 16.62 -6.71
CA PRO A 520 5.12 16.40 -5.70
C PRO A 520 4.82 17.17 -4.40
N PRO A 521 5.45 16.79 -3.28
CA PRO A 521 5.29 17.48 -2.01
C PRO A 521 5.84 18.93 -2.04
N TYR A 522 5.06 19.87 -1.50
CA TYR A 522 5.43 21.29 -1.36
C TYR A 522 6.04 21.59 0.01
N LEU A 523 7.31 21.26 0.18
CA LEU A 523 8.03 21.47 1.43
C LEU A 523 9.51 21.80 1.17
N GLU A 524 10.05 22.73 1.95
CA GLU A 524 11.47 23.06 1.93
C GLU A 524 12.27 21.98 2.66
N ALA A 525 13.43 21.59 2.12
CA ALA A 525 14.28 20.58 2.73
C ALA A 525 14.74 20.96 4.16
N SER A 526 14.95 22.25 4.39
CA SER A 526 15.30 22.82 5.71
C SER A 526 14.22 22.60 6.77
N LYS A 527 12.95 22.49 6.36
CA LYS A 527 11.80 22.31 7.26
C LYS A 527 11.57 20.85 7.64
N VAL A 528 12.10 19.89 6.89
CA VAL A 528 12.04 18.46 7.25
C VAL A 528 13.14 18.14 8.27
N GLY A 529 14.38 18.53 7.99
CA GLY A 529 15.46 18.31 8.93
C GLY A 529 16.84 18.45 8.31
N LYS A 530 17.86 18.46 9.18
CA LYS A 530 19.26 18.61 8.75
C LYS A 530 19.73 17.47 7.86
N GLU A 531 19.27 16.24 8.13
CA GLU A 531 19.61 15.06 7.35
C GLU A 531 19.20 15.19 5.89
N LEU A 532 17.90 15.45 5.62
CA LEU A 532 17.41 15.69 4.26
C LEU A 532 18.11 16.90 3.63
N GLN A 533 18.31 17.98 4.38
CA GLN A 533 18.96 19.18 3.86
C GLN A 533 20.41 18.89 3.39
N ASP A 534 21.19 18.16 4.18
CA ASP A 534 22.58 17.84 3.86
C ASP A 534 22.68 16.80 2.74
N TRP A 535 21.75 15.84 2.69
CA TRP A 535 21.61 14.92 1.57
C TRP A 535 21.22 15.64 0.26
N ALA A 536 20.23 16.53 0.30
CA ALA A 536 19.76 17.29 -0.85
C ALA A 536 20.87 18.15 -1.47
N LYS A 537 21.75 18.76 -0.66
CA LYS A 537 22.92 19.50 -1.15
C LYS A 537 23.85 18.67 -2.02
N LYS A 538 23.96 17.36 -1.75
CA LYS A 538 24.82 16.42 -2.48
C LYS A 538 24.09 15.83 -3.68
N ALA A 539 22.86 15.35 -3.48
CA ALA A 539 22.10 14.62 -4.49
C ALA A 539 21.42 15.51 -5.54
N TYR A 540 21.02 16.74 -5.15
CA TYR A 540 20.27 17.69 -5.97
C TYR A 540 20.86 19.11 -5.83
N PRO A 541 22.12 19.35 -6.20
CA PRO A 541 22.83 20.61 -5.88
C PRO A 541 22.16 21.87 -6.44
N VAL A 542 21.38 21.75 -7.53
CA VAL A 542 20.62 22.85 -8.13
C VAL A 542 19.27 23.00 -7.42
N ALA A 543 18.48 21.93 -7.32
CA ALA A 543 17.12 21.97 -6.77
C ALA A 543 17.00 21.77 -5.23
N LYS A 544 18.11 21.68 -4.50
CA LYS A 544 18.22 21.31 -3.06
C LYS A 544 17.32 22.03 -2.06
N ALA A 545 16.75 23.18 -2.41
CA ALA A 545 15.96 23.99 -1.49
C ALA A 545 14.57 23.38 -1.24
N ASP A 546 13.92 22.91 -2.30
CA ASP A 546 12.51 22.53 -2.30
C ASP A 546 12.29 21.12 -2.84
N LEU A 547 11.46 20.33 -2.16
CA LEU A 547 11.15 18.97 -2.58
C LEU A 547 10.55 18.93 -4.00
N TRP A 548 9.58 19.79 -4.30
CA TRP A 548 8.94 19.83 -5.61
C TRP A 548 9.94 20.16 -6.74
N ALA A 549 10.96 20.98 -6.47
CA ALA A 549 12.02 21.28 -7.44
C ALA A 549 12.94 20.06 -7.65
N MET A 550 13.30 19.36 -6.57
CA MET A 550 14.06 18.10 -6.68
C MET A 550 13.27 17.04 -7.49
N PHE A 551 11.95 17.04 -7.39
CA PHE A 551 11.09 16.17 -8.19
C PHE A 551 11.06 16.50 -9.68
N ILE A 552 11.32 17.75 -10.08
CA ILE A 552 11.53 18.10 -11.51
C ILE A 552 12.77 17.38 -12.04
N GLU A 553 13.90 17.49 -11.33
CA GLU A 553 15.12 16.75 -11.69
C GLU A 553 14.86 15.24 -11.67
N ARG A 554 14.17 14.73 -10.65
CA ARG A 554 13.87 13.30 -10.51
C ARG A 554 13.05 12.77 -11.68
N CYS A 555 11.96 13.46 -12.05
CA CYS A 555 11.07 13.05 -13.13
C CYS A 555 11.76 13.12 -14.49
N ARG A 556 12.61 14.13 -14.72
CA ARG A 556 13.44 14.21 -15.92
C ARG A 556 14.44 13.05 -16.00
N LEU A 557 14.97 12.58 -14.86
CA LEU A 557 15.90 11.46 -14.83
C LEU A 557 15.18 10.10 -14.97
N SER A 558 13.96 9.97 -14.43
CA SER A 558 13.16 8.74 -14.50
C SER A 558 12.34 8.59 -15.79
N SER A 559 12.15 9.65 -16.58
CA SER A 559 11.46 9.56 -17.87
C SER A 559 12.44 9.42 -19.03
N SER A 560 12.06 8.62 -20.02
CA SER A 560 12.72 8.51 -21.32
C SER A 560 11.97 9.24 -22.43
N GLY A 561 10.68 9.53 -22.23
CA GLY A 561 9.85 10.37 -23.09
C GLY A 561 9.37 11.63 -22.35
N TYR A 562 8.12 11.60 -21.90
CA TYR A 562 7.44 12.77 -21.35
C TYR A 562 7.43 12.80 -19.83
N PHE A 563 7.40 13.99 -19.23
CA PHE A 563 7.06 14.15 -17.83
C PHE A 563 6.21 15.40 -17.59
N ALA A 564 5.31 15.34 -16.61
CA ALA A 564 4.46 16.47 -16.22
C ALA A 564 4.32 16.54 -14.70
N LEU A 565 4.40 17.73 -14.13
CA LEU A 565 4.26 17.94 -12.69
C LEU A 565 3.44 19.18 -12.40
N VAL A 566 2.73 19.17 -11.27
CA VAL A 566 2.21 20.39 -10.67
C VAL A 566 3.31 21.06 -9.84
N THR A 567 3.75 22.25 -10.22
CA THR A 567 4.83 22.98 -9.54
C THR A 567 4.38 24.33 -9.01
N MET A 568 5.17 24.90 -8.10
CA MET A 568 4.97 26.29 -7.67
C MET A 568 5.42 27.26 -8.79
N HIS A 569 4.85 28.46 -8.79
CA HIS A 569 5.13 29.49 -9.81
C HIS A 569 6.52 30.15 -9.65
N ALA A 570 7.17 29.99 -8.49
CA ALA A 570 8.51 30.47 -8.23
C ALA A 570 9.47 29.28 -8.33
N TRP A 571 10.43 29.34 -9.26
CA TRP A 571 11.48 28.34 -9.44
C TRP A 571 12.88 28.90 -9.20
#